data_AF-A0A6J5FEY9-F1
#
_entry.id   AF-A0A6J5FEY9-F1
#
_cell.length_a   1.000
_cell.length_b   1.000
_cell.length_c   1.000
_cell.angle_alpha   90.00
_cell.angle_beta   90.00
_cell.angle_gamma   90.00
#
_symmetry.space_group_name_H-M   'P 1'
#
loop_
_entity.id
_entity.type
_entity.pdbx_description
1 polymer ?
#
loop_
_entity_poly.entity_id
_entity_poly.type
_entity_poly.pdbx_seq_one_letter_code
_entity_poly.pdbx_strand_id
1 'polypeptide(L)'
;MFQFNTRGNAFAARAARRIVLAGALLGGVIAAHAQSNSPVGVWQTIDDHSGQPKALVQISEDGSGGLTGKIIKGLRANDQPDRRCTACTDSRKDQLILGMTIIDGMKQAGSEWDGGHILDPENGKVYRCKIHTEDGGQKLVVRGYLGISLLGRSQTWVRQQ
;
A
#
# COMPACT_ATOMS: atom_id res chain seq x y z
N MET A 1 84.74 -4.06 -42.22
CA MET A 1 85.37 -3.79 -40.91
C MET A 1 84.22 -3.60 -39.92
N PHE A 2 83.83 -4.50 -39.02
CA PHE A 2 84.32 -5.78 -38.54
C PHE A 2 83.17 -6.82 -38.53
N GLN A 3 83.53 -8.09 -38.69
CA GLN A 3 82.69 -9.26 -38.56
C GLN A 3 82.48 -9.65 -37.09
N PHE A 4 81.35 -10.30 -36.75
CA PHE A 4 81.26 -11.72 -36.36
C PHE A 4 80.04 -12.02 -35.48
N ASN A 5 79.41 -13.12 -35.84
CA ASN A 5 78.28 -13.82 -35.25
C ASN A 5 78.72 -14.63 -34.02
N THR A 6 77.90 -14.72 -32.96
CA THR A 6 78.02 -15.83 -31.99
C THR A 6 76.66 -16.30 -31.45
N ARG A 7 76.27 -17.49 -31.94
CA ARG A 7 75.64 -18.65 -31.28
C ARG A 7 74.57 -18.43 -30.20
N GLY A 8 73.42 -19.06 -30.42
CA GLY A 8 72.38 -19.25 -29.42
C GLY A 8 72.64 -20.35 -28.38
N ASN A 9 71.71 -20.47 -27.45
CA ASN A 9 71.21 -21.73 -26.95
C ASN A 9 69.76 -21.56 -26.51
N ALA A 10 68.90 -22.44 -27.00
CA ALA A 10 67.53 -22.62 -26.58
C ALA A 10 67.47 -23.04 -25.10
N PHE A 11 66.40 -22.70 -24.38
CA PHE A 11 65.69 -23.68 -23.55
C PHE A 11 64.27 -23.18 -23.22
N ALA A 12 63.34 -24.12 -23.35
CA ALA A 12 62.00 -24.14 -22.78
C ALA A 12 60.92 -23.22 -23.41
N ALA A 13 60.34 -23.72 -24.50
CA ALA A 13 58.90 -23.63 -24.67
C ALA A 13 58.21 -24.25 -23.44
N ARG A 14 57.27 -23.53 -22.82
CA ARG A 14 56.08 -24.16 -22.22
C ARG A 14 54.93 -23.18 -22.06
N ALA A 15 53.89 -23.52 -22.80
CA ALA A 15 52.48 -23.27 -22.50
C ALA A 15 52.02 -21.81 -22.48
N ALA A 16 51.52 -21.40 -23.65
CA ALA A 16 50.42 -20.46 -23.74
C ALA A 16 49.33 -20.81 -22.70
N ARG A 17 49.11 -19.93 -21.72
CA ARG A 17 47.85 -19.89 -20.99
C ARG A 17 47.10 -18.65 -21.46
N ARG A 18 46.12 -18.92 -22.32
CA ARG A 18 45.05 -18.00 -22.71
C ARG A 18 44.46 -17.39 -21.44
N ILE A 19 44.52 -16.08 -21.29
CA ILE A 19 43.63 -15.37 -20.37
C ILE A 19 42.58 -14.69 -21.23
N VAL A 20 41.39 -15.29 -21.12
CA VAL A 20 40.15 -15.01 -21.83
C VAL A 20 39.65 -13.60 -21.50
N LEU A 21 39.24 -12.85 -22.52
CA LEU A 21 38.39 -11.67 -22.38
C LEU A 21 37.12 -12.06 -21.61
N ALA A 22 36.91 -11.47 -20.43
CA ALA A 22 35.61 -11.50 -19.75
C ALA A 22 35.39 -10.14 -19.06
N GLY A 23 34.99 -9.14 -19.86
CA GLY A 23 34.41 -7.91 -19.33
C GLY A 23 33.05 -8.23 -18.75
N ALA A 24 32.98 -8.40 -17.43
CA ALA A 24 31.74 -8.63 -16.70
C ALA A 24 30.87 -7.37 -16.78
N LEU A 25 29.78 -7.46 -17.56
CA LEU A 25 28.66 -6.53 -17.53
C LEU A 25 28.05 -6.57 -16.12
N LEU A 26 28.38 -5.60 -15.28
CA LEU A 26 27.67 -5.31 -14.03
C LEU A 26 26.32 -4.67 -14.38
N GLY A 27 25.39 -5.50 -14.86
CA GLY A 27 23.99 -5.13 -15.00
C GLY A 27 23.36 -5.03 -13.61
N GLY A 28 23.24 -3.81 -13.09
CA GLY A 28 22.44 -3.54 -11.90
C GLY A 28 20.98 -3.88 -12.19
N VAL A 29 20.48 -4.97 -11.62
CA VAL A 29 19.05 -5.27 -11.55
C VAL A 29 18.40 -4.21 -10.68
N ILE A 30 17.86 -3.17 -11.30
CA ILE A 30 16.90 -2.28 -10.64
C ILE A 30 15.64 -3.12 -10.44
N ALA A 31 15.44 -3.63 -9.24
CA ALA A 31 14.20 -4.29 -8.86
C ALA A 31 13.08 -3.24 -8.87
N ALA A 32 12.40 -3.10 -10.01
CA ALA A 32 11.17 -2.34 -10.11
C ALA A 32 10.15 -2.96 -9.16
N HIS A 33 9.98 -2.34 -8.00
CA HIS A 33 8.88 -2.69 -7.11
C HIS A 33 7.61 -2.28 -7.84
N ALA A 34 6.85 -3.28 -8.32
CA ALA A 34 5.50 -3.06 -8.79
C ALA A 34 4.67 -2.61 -7.58
N GLN A 35 4.60 -1.31 -7.35
CA GLN A 35 3.68 -0.73 -6.39
C GLN A 35 2.28 -1.06 -6.84
N SER A 36 1.66 -1.99 -6.12
CA SER A 36 0.28 -2.37 -6.36
C SER A 36 -0.61 -1.17 -6.07
N ASN A 37 -1.30 -0.68 -7.09
CA ASN A 37 -2.37 0.31 -6.92
C ASN A 37 -3.61 -0.30 -6.23
N SER A 38 -3.51 -1.53 -5.70
CA SER A 38 -4.58 -2.14 -4.94
C SER A 38 -4.84 -1.37 -3.64
N PRO A 39 -6.12 -1.10 -3.32
CA PRO A 39 -6.51 -0.56 -2.02
C PRO A 39 -6.37 -1.57 -0.88
N VAL A 40 -6.19 -2.87 -1.17
CA VAL A 40 -5.95 -3.90 -0.14
C VAL A 40 -4.68 -3.58 0.66
N GLY A 41 -4.78 -3.68 1.99
CA GLY A 41 -3.67 -3.37 2.90
C GLY A 41 -4.12 -2.67 4.18
N VAL A 42 -3.16 -2.24 4.99
CA VAL A 42 -3.40 -1.50 6.22
C VAL A 42 -3.16 -0.01 6.01
N TRP A 43 -4.09 0.80 6.51
CA TRP A 43 -4.14 2.22 6.26
C TRP A 43 -4.33 2.99 7.57
N GLN A 44 -3.51 4.01 7.77
CA GLN A 44 -3.69 4.97 8.85
C GLN A 44 -4.67 6.05 8.42
N THR A 45 -5.78 6.17 9.14
CA THR A 45 -6.78 7.20 8.91
C THR A 45 -6.34 8.52 9.54
N ILE A 46 -6.64 9.63 8.86
CA ILE A 46 -6.31 10.98 9.30
C ILE A 46 -7.61 11.77 9.47
N ASP A 47 -7.76 12.41 10.62
CA ASP A 47 -8.85 13.36 10.85
C ASP A 47 -8.68 14.58 9.94
N ASP A 48 -9.68 14.88 9.11
CA ASP A 48 -9.59 15.97 8.13
C ASP A 48 -9.76 17.38 8.73
N HIS A 49 -10.16 17.48 10.00
CA HIS A 49 -10.23 18.76 10.72
C HIS A 49 -8.96 19.05 11.51
N SER A 50 -8.47 18.07 12.26
CA SER A 50 -7.32 18.23 13.17
C SER A 50 -5.99 17.76 12.59
N GLY A 51 -6.01 17.02 11.48
CA GLY A 51 -4.82 16.43 10.85
C GLY A 51 -4.20 15.27 11.64
N GLN A 52 -4.87 14.78 12.69
CA GLN A 52 -4.31 13.77 13.58
C GLN A 52 -4.68 12.33 13.15
N PRO A 53 -3.77 11.36 13.30
CA PRO A 53 -4.08 9.95 13.13
C PRO A 53 -5.19 9.47 14.08
N LYS A 54 -6.18 8.73 13.54
CA LYS A 54 -7.34 8.23 14.32
C LYS A 54 -7.33 6.74 14.53
N ALA A 55 -6.96 5.96 13.52
CA ALA A 55 -7.03 4.50 13.55
C ALA A 55 -6.17 3.86 12.46
N LEU A 56 -5.92 2.56 12.60
CA LEU A 56 -5.52 1.68 11.51
C LEU A 56 -6.73 0.90 11.02
N VAL A 57 -6.96 0.93 9.71
CA VAL A 57 -8.03 0.21 9.02
C VAL A 57 -7.40 -0.78 8.04
N GLN A 58 -7.79 -2.04 8.14
CA GLN A 58 -7.43 -3.06 7.17
C GLN A 58 -8.49 -3.12 6.08
N ILE A 59 -8.09 -2.90 4.84
CA ILE A 59 -8.89 -3.12 3.64
C ILE A 59 -8.56 -4.51 3.10
N SER A 60 -9.60 -5.31 2.84
CA SER A 60 -9.49 -6.67 2.31
C SER A 60 -10.59 -6.93 1.29
N GLU A 61 -10.35 -7.87 0.37
CA GLU A 61 -11.40 -8.38 -0.50
C GLU A 61 -12.46 -9.13 0.31
N ASP A 62 -13.73 -8.99 -0.06
CA ASP A 62 -14.79 -9.89 0.38
C ASP A 62 -14.84 -11.16 -0.48
N GLY A 63 -15.60 -12.16 -0.04
CA GLY A 63 -15.75 -13.43 -0.79
C GLY A 63 -16.44 -13.29 -2.15
N SER A 64 -16.90 -12.10 -2.53
CA SER A 64 -17.51 -11.79 -3.83
C SER A 64 -16.61 -10.94 -4.74
N GLY A 65 -15.37 -10.64 -4.32
CA GLY A 65 -14.44 -9.78 -5.06
C GLY A 65 -14.68 -8.28 -4.85
N GLY A 66 -15.57 -7.90 -3.93
CA GLY A 66 -15.73 -6.54 -3.43
C GLY A 66 -14.68 -6.19 -2.36
N LEU A 67 -14.75 -5.00 -1.76
CA LEU A 67 -13.87 -4.63 -0.63
C LEU A 67 -14.65 -4.40 0.66
N THR A 68 -13.98 -4.73 1.76
CA THR A 68 -14.39 -4.39 3.12
C THR A 68 -13.28 -3.65 3.85
N GLY A 69 -13.63 -2.88 4.88
CA GLY A 69 -12.68 -2.19 5.74
C GLY A 69 -12.99 -2.38 7.21
N LYS A 70 -12.01 -2.85 7.98
CA LYS A 70 -12.14 -3.15 9.40
C LYS A 70 -11.17 -2.32 10.24
N ILE A 71 -11.64 -1.73 11.33
CA ILE A 71 -10.76 -1.06 12.29
C ILE A 71 -9.97 -2.13 13.06
N ILE A 72 -8.65 -2.11 12.93
CA ILE A 72 -7.77 -3.09 13.59
C ILE A 72 -7.00 -2.49 14.77
N LYS A 73 -6.93 -1.16 14.87
CA LYS A 73 -6.31 -0.45 15.99
C LYS A 73 -6.82 0.99 16.07
N GLY A 74 -7.11 1.47 17.27
CA GLY A 74 -7.30 2.91 17.51
C GLY A 74 -5.96 3.61 17.72
N LEU A 75 -5.86 4.91 17.41
CA LEU A 75 -4.64 5.69 17.62
C LEU A 75 -4.92 6.90 18.51
N ARG A 76 -3.94 7.25 19.35
CA ARG A 76 -4.00 8.44 20.23
C ARG A 76 -5.23 8.39 21.14
N ALA A 77 -6.08 9.41 21.11
CA ALA A 77 -7.32 9.45 21.89
C ALA A 77 -8.25 8.25 21.63
N ASN A 78 -8.10 7.62 20.46
CA ASN A 78 -8.88 6.46 20.06
C ASN A 78 -8.24 5.11 20.46
N ASP A 79 -7.01 5.08 20.97
CA ASP A 79 -6.30 3.86 21.39
C ASP A 79 -6.81 3.34 22.74
N GLN A 80 -8.08 2.96 22.74
CA GLN A 80 -8.82 2.44 23.89
C GLN A 80 -9.61 1.21 23.41
N PRO A 81 -9.25 -0.01 23.85
CA PRO A 81 -9.76 -1.25 23.26
C PRO A 81 -11.24 -1.53 23.58
N ASP A 82 -11.78 -0.88 24.61
CA ASP A 82 -13.14 -1.03 25.11
C ASP A 82 -14.12 0.00 24.53
N ARG A 83 -13.66 0.91 23.66
CA ARG A 83 -14.52 1.89 22.99
C ARG A 83 -15.62 1.20 22.20
N ARG A 84 -16.84 1.70 22.37
CA ARG A 84 -18.06 1.20 21.71
C ARG A 84 -18.67 2.25 20.82
N CYS A 85 -19.31 1.84 19.73
CA CYS A 85 -20.08 2.75 18.88
C CYS A 85 -21.43 3.06 19.52
N THR A 86 -21.46 3.96 20.51
CA THR A 86 -22.69 4.35 21.20
C THR A 86 -23.63 5.18 20.33
N ALA A 87 -23.07 5.91 19.35
CA ALA A 87 -23.79 6.73 18.37
C ALA A 87 -24.42 5.92 17.23
N CYS A 88 -23.94 4.70 16.96
CA CYS A 88 -24.50 3.82 15.94
C CYS A 88 -25.97 3.49 16.27
N THR A 89 -26.81 3.39 15.26
CA THR A 89 -28.24 3.06 15.39
C THR A 89 -28.62 1.72 14.76
N ASP A 90 -27.67 1.04 14.14
CA ASP A 90 -27.86 -0.27 13.50
C ASP A 90 -27.34 -1.41 14.39
N SER A 91 -27.12 -2.60 13.80
CA SER A 91 -26.60 -3.78 14.51
C SER A 91 -25.22 -3.56 15.17
N ARG A 92 -24.51 -2.49 14.82
CA ARG A 92 -23.22 -2.11 15.42
C ARG A 92 -23.38 -1.24 16.67
N LYS A 93 -24.61 -0.86 17.04
CA LYS A 93 -24.87 -0.12 18.28
C LYS A 93 -24.30 -0.84 19.49
N ASP A 94 -23.55 -0.09 20.28
CA ASP A 94 -22.89 -0.53 21.53
C ASP A 94 -21.90 -1.70 21.34
N GLN A 95 -21.55 -2.05 20.10
CA GLN A 95 -20.48 -3.00 19.77
C GLN A 95 -19.11 -2.32 19.86
N LEU A 96 -18.07 -3.12 20.10
CA LEU A 96 -16.69 -2.63 20.11
C LEU A 96 -16.32 -2.03 18.76
N ILE A 97 -15.68 -0.85 18.78
CA ILE A 97 -15.14 -0.22 17.57
C ILE A 97 -13.92 -1.00 17.07
N LEU A 98 -13.10 -1.52 17.98
CA LEU A 98 -12.02 -2.42 17.62
C LEU A 98 -12.59 -3.71 17.02
N GLY A 99 -12.17 -4.02 15.79
CA GLY A 99 -12.68 -5.16 15.01
C GLY A 99 -13.95 -4.86 14.20
N MET A 100 -14.52 -3.65 14.30
CA MET A 100 -15.72 -3.27 13.57
C MET A 100 -15.44 -3.09 12.08
N THR A 101 -16.27 -3.71 11.24
CA THR A 101 -16.33 -3.41 9.80
C THR A 101 -17.04 -2.08 9.60
N ILE A 102 -16.32 -1.10 9.06
CA ILE A 102 -16.81 0.25 8.78
C ILE A 102 -16.96 0.51 7.29
N ILE A 103 -16.34 -0.26 6.40
CA ILE A 103 -16.53 -0.18 4.95
C ILE A 103 -17.05 -1.52 4.44
N ASP A 104 -18.09 -1.50 3.61
CA ASP A 104 -18.67 -2.69 2.98
C ASP A 104 -19.30 -2.37 1.61
N GLY A 105 -19.61 -3.43 0.85
CA GLY A 105 -20.38 -3.34 -0.39
C GLY A 105 -19.66 -2.65 -1.55
N MET A 106 -18.36 -2.40 -1.43
CA MET A 106 -17.56 -1.73 -2.46
C MET A 106 -17.39 -2.64 -3.67
N LYS A 107 -17.54 -2.08 -4.87
CA LYS A 107 -17.35 -2.80 -6.13
C LYS A 107 -16.36 -2.08 -7.02
N GLN A 108 -15.57 -2.83 -7.78
CA GLN A 108 -14.63 -2.25 -8.73
C GLN A 108 -15.39 -1.51 -9.85
N ALA A 109 -14.99 -0.28 -10.12
CA ALA A 109 -15.57 0.62 -11.11
C ALA A 109 -14.43 1.33 -11.86
N GLY A 110 -13.89 0.69 -12.90
CA GLY A 110 -12.70 1.18 -13.60
C GLY A 110 -11.46 1.13 -12.71
N SER A 111 -10.80 2.28 -12.51
CA SER A 111 -9.65 2.42 -11.60
C SER A 111 -10.03 2.69 -10.14
N GLU A 112 -11.33 2.83 -9.84
CA GLU A 112 -11.84 3.16 -8.51
C GLU A 112 -12.71 2.03 -7.96
N TRP A 113 -13.17 2.20 -6.71
CA TRP A 113 -14.16 1.35 -6.06
C TRP A 113 -15.32 2.23 -5.60
N ASP A 114 -16.56 1.83 -5.90
CA ASP A 114 -17.77 2.64 -5.65
C ASP A 114 -18.96 1.75 -5.27
N GLY A 115 -20.08 2.38 -4.93
CA GLY A 115 -21.36 1.74 -4.65
C GLY A 115 -21.50 1.15 -3.23
N GLY A 116 -20.42 1.18 -2.44
CA GLY A 116 -20.43 0.73 -1.06
C GLY A 116 -20.73 1.84 -0.06
N HIS A 117 -20.51 1.53 1.21
CA HIS A 117 -20.80 2.42 2.32
C HIS A 117 -19.62 2.54 3.28
N ILE A 118 -19.60 3.65 4.03
CA ILE A 118 -18.69 3.86 5.15
C ILE A 118 -19.46 4.35 6.37
N LEU A 119 -19.27 3.69 7.51
CA LEU A 119 -19.73 4.12 8.83
C LEU A 119 -18.66 5.01 9.47
N ASP A 120 -19.08 6.15 10.02
CA ASP A 120 -18.30 6.91 11.00
C ASP A 120 -18.75 6.54 12.42
N PRO A 121 -17.95 5.78 13.19
CA PRO A 121 -18.32 5.35 14.54
C PRO A 121 -18.47 6.50 15.54
N GLU A 122 -17.89 7.68 15.25
CA GLU A 122 -17.94 8.83 16.16
C GLU A 122 -19.31 9.51 16.16
N ASN A 123 -20.04 9.46 15.04
CA ASN A 123 -21.37 10.05 14.91
C ASN A 123 -22.46 9.03 14.52
N GLY A 124 -22.09 7.77 14.29
CA GLY A 124 -22.99 6.67 13.96
C GLY A 124 -23.58 6.73 12.56
N LYS A 125 -23.16 7.68 11.71
CA LYS A 125 -23.74 7.87 10.38
C LYS A 125 -23.07 6.99 9.35
N VAL A 126 -23.89 6.48 8.43
CA VAL A 126 -23.46 5.70 7.26
C VAL A 126 -23.57 6.59 6.02
N TYR A 127 -22.49 6.63 5.25
CA TYR A 127 -22.37 7.42 4.03
C TYR A 127 -22.16 6.49 2.83
N ARG A 128 -22.55 6.93 1.63
CA ARG A 128 -22.06 6.27 0.41
C ARG A 128 -20.56 6.49 0.29
N CYS A 129 -19.85 5.48 -0.20
CA CYS A 129 -18.40 5.46 -0.20
C CYS A 129 -17.84 5.22 -1.60
N LYS A 130 -16.82 6.01 -1.95
CA LYS A 130 -15.95 5.80 -3.10
C LYS A 130 -14.49 5.81 -2.64
N ILE A 131 -13.69 4.91 -3.20
CA ILE A 131 -12.29 4.72 -2.82
C ILE A 131 -11.41 4.61 -4.06
N HIS A 132 -10.28 5.29 -4.05
CA HIS A 132 -9.23 5.11 -5.06
C HIS A 132 -7.85 5.31 -4.43
N THR A 133 -6.84 4.74 -5.08
CA THR A 133 -5.44 4.87 -4.66
C THR A 133 -4.75 6.00 -5.42
N GLU A 134 -3.83 6.69 -4.74
CA GLU A 134 -2.99 7.74 -5.31
C GLU A 134 -1.52 7.50 -4.88
N ASP A 135 -0.61 8.31 -5.44
CA ASP A 135 0.83 8.28 -5.13
C ASP A 135 1.45 6.88 -5.23
N GLY A 136 1.18 6.18 -6.33
CA GLY A 136 1.68 4.82 -6.55
C GLY A 136 1.22 3.87 -5.45
N GLY A 137 -0.04 3.98 -5.03
CA GLY A 137 -0.63 3.15 -3.99
C GLY A 137 -0.26 3.55 -2.57
N GLN A 138 0.49 4.63 -2.32
CA GLN A 138 0.88 5.03 -0.96
C GLN A 138 -0.21 5.81 -0.21
N LYS A 139 -1.18 6.35 -0.95
CA LYS A 139 -2.35 7.05 -0.40
C LYS A 139 -3.64 6.35 -0.82
N LEU A 140 -4.59 6.32 0.10
CA LEU A 140 -5.96 5.90 -0.18
C LEU A 140 -6.88 7.09 0.03
N VAL A 141 -7.54 7.53 -1.02
CA VAL A 141 -8.56 8.57 -0.94
C VAL A 141 -9.89 7.89 -0.70
N VAL A 142 -10.52 8.21 0.43
CA VAL A 142 -11.81 7.66 0.86
C VAL A 142 -12.81 8.80 0.91
N ARG A 143 -13.83 8.75 0.06
CA ARG A 143 -14.87 9.78 -0.03
C ARG A 143 -16.20 9.27 0.50
N GLY A 144 -16.68 9.90 1.57
CA GLY A 144 -18.03 9.72 2.11
C GLY A 144 -18.98 10.81 1.62
N TYR A 145 -20.17 10.46 1.15
CA TYR A 145 -21.16 11.42 0.64
C TYR A 145 -22.61 11.03 0.91
N LEU A 146 -23.52 12.02 0.89
CA LEU A 146 -24.96 11.84 1.02
C LEU A 146 -25.66 12.09 -0.32
N GLY A 147 -26.32 11.07 -0.88
CA GLY A 147 -27.02 11.18 -2.16
C GLY A 147 -26.07 11.27 -3.35
N ILE A 148 -25.70 12.49 -3.74
CA ILE A 148 -24.75 12.77 -4.84
C ILE A 148 -23.33 12.97 -4.30
N SER A 149 -22.32 12.50 -5.04
CA SER A 149 -20.92 12.54 -4.62
C SER A 149 -20.36 13.95 -4.40
N LEU A 150 -20.96 14.97 -5.01
CA LEU A 150 -20.58 16.37 -4.83
C LEU A 150 -20.83 16.87 -3.38
N LEU A 151 -21.82 16.31 -2.69
CA LEU A 151 -22.19 16.66 -1.32
C LEU A 151 -21.56 15.66 -0.33
N GLY A 152 -20.25 15.75 -0.18
CA GLY A 152 -19.48 14.84 0.66
C GLY A 152 -18.10 15.37 1.00
N ARG A 153 -17.32 14.56 1.72
CA ARG A 153 -15.96 14.86 2.14
C ARG A 153 -15.03 13.71 1.81
N SER A 154 -13.79 14.05 1.50
CA SER A 154 -12.73 13.08 1.24
C SER A 154 -11.71 13.13 2.38
N GLN A 155 -11.28 11.95 2.82
CA GLN A 155 -10.12 11.77 3.67
C GLN A 155 -9.02 11.08 2.88
N THR A 156 -7.77 11.46 3.16
CA THR A 156 -6.60 10.76 2.62
C THR A 156 -5.99 9.93 3.73
N TRP A 157 -5.93 8.62 3.53
CA TRP A 157 -5.30 7.68 4.45
C TRP A 157 -3.90 7.30 3.94
N VAL A 158 -3.01 6.96 4.87
CA VAL A 158 -1.59 6.69 4.60
C VAL A 158 -1.31 5.20 4.78
N ARG A 159 -0.71 4.57 3.78
CA ARG A 159 -0.38 3.14 3.85
C ARG A 159 0.59 2.86 5.01
N GLN A 160 0.30 1.84 5.81
CA GLN A 160 1.21 1.28 6.80
C GLN A 160 1.74 -0.05 6.24
N GLN A 161 3.05 -0.14 6.03
CA GLN A 161 3.71 -1.34 5.49
C GLN A 161 3.78 -2.45 6.54
#